data_AF-A0A944TB23-F1
#
_entry.id   AF-A0A944TB23-F1
#
_cell.length_a   1.000
_cell.length_b   1.000
_cell.length_c   1.000
_cell.angle_alpha   90.00
_cell.angle_beta   90.00
_cell.angle_gamma   90.00
#
_symmetry.space_group_name_H-M   'P 1'
#
loop_
_entity.id
_entity.type
_entity.pdbx_description
1 polymer ?
#
loop_
_entity_poly.entity_id
_entity_poly.type
_entity_poly.pdbx_seq_one_letter_code
_entity_poly.pdbx_strand_id
1 'polypeptide(L)'
;GASQATVNGVRALVAAGEGINTINEVLTMHMGPEDILLTLSVDFSGAMDSDQVEAAISDMERRIKEAYPEIKRIFIEAQSIGGHLRDRARQQQDEANP
;
A
#
# COMPACT_ATOMS: atom_id res chain seq x y z
N GLY A 1 2.27 7.99 -12.67
CA GLY A 1 2.70 7.26 -11.47
C GLY A 1 4.16 6.93 -11.58
N ALA A 2 4.73 6.34 -10.52
CA ALA A 2 6.12 5.89 -10.48
C ALA A 2 6.44 4.89 -11.60
N SER A 3 7.74 4.67 -11.83
CA SER A 3 8.20 3.65 -12.78
C SER A 3 7.74 2.25 -12.37
N GLN A 4 7.58 1.34 -13.33
CA GLN A 4 7.24 -0.06 -13.03
C GLN A 4 8.30 -0.74 -12.14
N ALA A 5 9.58 -0.38 -12.31
CA ALA A 5 10.66 -0.87 -11.47
C ALA A 5 10.50 -0.43 -10.01
N THR A 6 10.16 0.85 -9.77
CA THR A 6 9.86 1.39 -8.44
C THR A 6 8.65 0.66 -7.82
N VAL A 7 7.55 0.52 -8.56
CA VAL A 7 6.35 -0.17 -8.07
C VAL A 7 6.63 -1.63 -7.71
N ASN A 8 7.37 -2.36 -8.55
CA ASN A 8 7.73 -3.76 -8.29
C ASN A 8 8.65 -3.89 -7.08
N GLY A 9 9.60 -2.98 -6.93
CA GLY A 9 10.50 -2.96 -5.78
C GLY A 9 9.80 -2.63 -4.46
N VAL A 10 8.86 -1.67 -4.47
CA VAL A 10 7.97 -1.42 -3.34
C VAL A 10 7.17 -2.68 -3.00
N ARG A 11 6.56 -3.34 -3.99
CA ARG A 11 5.84 -4.61 -3.75
C ARG A 11 6.72 -5.67 -3.10
N ALA A 12 7.97 -5.81 -3.53
CA ALA A 12 8.91 -6.77 -2.94
C ALA A 12 9.27 -6.42 -1.50
N LEU A 13 9.49 -5.14 -1.18
CA LEU A 13 9.77 -4.69 0.19
C LEU A 13 8.60 -4.97 1.13
N VAL A 14 7.38 -4.64 0.69
CA VAL A 14 6.14 -4.87 1.44
C VAL A 14 5.92 -6.37 1.63
N ALA A 15 6.05 -7.19 0.59
CA ALA A 15 5.85 -8.64 0.67
C ALA A 15 6.88 -9.34 1.58
N ALA A 16 8.02 -8.72 1.87
CA ALA A 16 9.02 -9.22 2.80
C ALA A 16 8.77 -8.79 4.26
N GLY A 17 7.71 -8.03 4.55
CA GLY A 17 7.33 -7.67 5.91
C GLY A 17 6.66 -8.82 6.65
N GLU A 18 7.03 -9.02 7.91
CA GLU A 18 6.40 -10.03 8.76
C GLU A 18 4.93 -9.68 9.03
N GLY A 19 4.06 -10.68 9.03
CA GLY A 19 2.64 -10.49 9.32
C GLY A 19 1.83 -9.86 8.19
N ILE A 20 2.39 -9.74 6.99
CA ILE A 20 1.64 -9.34 5.79
C ILE A 20 1.14 -10.59 5.07
N ASN A 21 -0.18 -10.70 4.91
CA ASN A 21 -0.81 -11.79 4.15
C ASN A 21 -0.81 -11.49 2.66
N THR A 22 -1.18 -10.26 2.27
CA THR A 22 -1.37 -9.89 0.86
C THR A 22 -1.25 -8.39 0.65
N ILE A 23 -0.74 -7.99 -0.52
CA ILE A 23 -0.80 -6.62 -1.01
C ILE A 23 -2.01 -6.51 -1.93
N ASN A 24 -3.07 -5.86 -1.46
CA ASN A 24 -4.30 -5.71 -2.24
C ASN A 24 -4.07 -4.73 -3.39
N GLU A 25 -3.42 -3.60 -3.11
CA GLU A 25 -3.24 -2.52 -4.07
C GLU A 25 -1.96 -1.72 -3.82
N VAL A 26 -1.38 -1.24 -4.92
CA VAL A 26 -0.28 -0.26 -4.92
C VAL A 26 -0.61 0.77 -5.99
N LEU A 27 -0.83 2.02 -5.61
CA LEU A 27 -1.01 3.13 -6.53
C LEU A 27 0.05 4.20 -6.28
N THR A 28 0.37 4.96 -7.32
CA THR A 28 1.35 6.04 -7.24
C THR A 28 0.92 7.24 -8.06
N MET A 29 1.19 8.43 -7.53
CA MET A 29 0.98 9.70 -8.23
C MET A 29 2.22 10.57 -8.11
N HIS A 30 2.60 11.22 -9.20
CA HIS A 30 3.63 12.26 -9.15
C HIS A 30 2.99 13.54 -8.61
N MET A 31 3.52 14.04 -7.49
CA MET A 31 3.19 15.33 -6.90
C MET A 31 4.11 16.46 -7.42
N GLY A 32 5.18 16.09 -8.10
CA GLY A 32 6.16 16.94 -8.76
C GLY A 32 7.11 16.08 -9.60
N PRO A 33 8.15 16.68 -10.23
CA PRO A 33 9.11 15.94 -11.05
C PRO A 33 9.80 14.80 -10.28
N GLU A 34 10.13 15.05 -9.00
CA GLU A 34 10.89 14.12 -8.14
C GLU A 34 10.12 13.68 -6.90
N ASP A 35 8.82 14.02 -6.81
CA ASP A 35 8.00 13.75 -5.62
C ASP A 35 6.89 12.78 -5.97
N ILE A 36 6.89 11.62 -5.29
CA ILE A 36 5.91 10.56 -5.47
C ILE A 36 5.08 10.41 -4.19
N LEU A 37 3.76 10.38 -4.39
CA LEU A 37 2.79 9.87 -3.42
C LEU A 37 2.59 8.37 -3.68
N LEU A 38 2.76 7.56 -2.65
CA LEU A 38 2.47 6.14 -2.64
C LEU A 38 1.21 5.87 -1.80
N THR A 39 0.28 5.08 -2.33
CA THR A 39 -0.82 4.52 -1.54
C THR A 39 -0.79 3.00 -1.60
N LEU A 40 -0.97 2.36 -0.46
CA LEU A 40 -0.95 0.91 -0.30
C LEU A 40 -2.24 0.46 0.39
N SER A 41 -2.83 -0.63 -0.07
CA SER A 41 -3.82 -1.40 0.71
C SER A 41 -3.22 -2.77 0.99
N VAL A 42 -3.13 -3.11 2.27
CA VAL A 42 -2.40 -4.30 2.76
C VAL A 42 -3.28 -5.09 3.71
N ASP A 43 -3.35 -6.40 3.48
CA ASP A 43 -3.97 -7.37 4.36
C ASP A 43 -2.92 -7.87 5.36
N PHE A 44 -3.09 -7.49 6.63
CA PHE A 44 -2.26 -7.96 7.74
C PHE A 44 -2.84 -9.23 8.35
N SER A 45 -1.97 -10.03 8.96
CA SER A 45 -2.37 -11.23 9.69
C SER A 45 -3.39 -10.89 10.77
N GLY A 46 -4.53 -11.57 10.77
CA GLY A 46 -5.56 -11.41 11.81
C GLY A 46 -5.12 -11.86 13.21
N ALA A 47 -3.92 -12.42 13.35
CA ALA A 47 -3.29 -12.71 14.64
C ALA A 47 -2.55 -11.50 15.23
N MET A 48 -2.34 -10.43 14.45
CA MET A 48 -1.68 -9.21 14.92
C MET A 48 -2.68 -8.30 15.64
N ASP A 49 -2.26 -7.75 16.77
CA ASP A 49 -2.96 -6.64 17.41
C ASP A 49 -2.62 -5.29 16.74
N SER A 50 -3.26 -4.22 17.22
CA SER A 50 -3.06 -2.87 16.67
C SER A 50 -1.61 -2.39 16.78
N ASP A 51 -0.93 -2.72 17.87
CA ASP A 51 0.42 -2.23 18.16
C ASP A 51 1.42 -2.93 17.23
N GLN A 52 1.22 -4.22 16.97
CA GLN A 52 1.99 -4.99 16.00
C GLN A 52 1.78 -4.47 14.57
N VAL A 53 0.54 -4.13 14.19
CA VAL A 53 0.25 -3.53 12.88
C VAL A 53 0.91 -2.16 12.74
N GLU A 54 0.85 -1.31 13.77
CA GLU A 54 1.53 0.00 13.79
C GLU A 54 3.04 -0.14 13.62
N ALA A 55 3.66 -1.09 14.33
CA ALA A 55 5.09 -1.37 14.21
C ALA A 55 5.47 -1.85 12.80
N ALA A 56 4.69 -2.75 12.21
CA ALA A 56 4.91 -3.25 10.86
C ALA A 56 4.77 -2.13 9.80
N ILE A 57 3.77 -1.26 9.95
CA ILE A 57 3.59 -0.07 9.11
C ILE A 57 4.80 0.86 9.22
N SER A 58 5.26 1.14 10.44
CA SER A 58 6.41 2.02 10.68
C SER A 58 7.71 1.46 10.06
N ASP A 59 7.97 0.16 10.20
CA ASP A 59 9.13 -0.49 9.58
C ASP A 59 9.05 -0.45 8.05
N MET A 60 7.88 -0.79 7.50
CA MET A 60 7.63 -0.77 6.07
C MET A 60 7.83 0.62 5.47
N GLU A 61 7.25 1.67 6.08
CA GLU A 61 7.45 3.05 5.63
C GLU A 61 8.92 3.45 5.61
N ARG A 62 9.64 3.14 6.71
CA ARG A 62 11.07 3.44 6.84
C ARG A 62 11.87 2.78 5.72
N ARG A 63 11.69 1.48 5.50
CA ARG A 63 12.40 0.71 4.46
C ARG A 63 12.07 1.21 3.05
N ILE A 64 10.81 1.56 2.78
CA ILE A 64 10.41 2.12 1.47
C ILE A 64 11.10 3.47 1.24
N LYS A 65 11.06 4.38 2.22
CA LYS A 65 11.67 5.71 2.11
C LYS A 65 13.20 5.66 2.00
N GLU A 66 13.84 4.70 2.67
CA GLU A 66 15.28 4.44 2.55
C GLU A 66 15.65 3.94 1.14
N ALA A 67 14.85 3.03 0.56
CA ALA A 67 15.13 2.45 -0.75
C ALA A 67 14.71 3.36 -1.92
N TYR A 68 13.67 4.18 -1.73
CA TYR A 68 13.07 5.05 -2.76
C TYR A 68 12.88 6.47 -2.21
N PRO A 69 13.96 7.28 -2.14
CA PRO A 69 13.90 8.63 -1.59
C PRO A 69 12.94 9.58 -2.32
N GLU A 70 12.54 9.30 -3.55
CA GLU A 70 11.53 10.03 -4.31
C GLU A 70 10.10 9.87 -3.76
N ILE A 71 9.84 8.81 -2.96
CA ILE A 71 8.55 8.59 -2.30
C ILE A 71 8.50 9.43 -1.01
N LYS A 72 7.87 10.61 -1.10
CA LYS A 72 7.81 11.57 0.02
C LYS A 72 6.65 11.33 0.96
N ARG A 73 5.55 10.78 0.45
CA ARG A 73 4.33 10.52 1.21
C ARG A 73 3.85 9.10 0.95
N ILE A 74 3.44 8.43 2.02
CA ILE A 74 2.90 7.08 1.99
C ILE A 74 1.58 7.12 2.79
N PHE A 75 0.51 6.57 2.22
CA PHE A 75 -0.70 6.23 2.96
C PHE A 75 -0.93 4.72 2.88
N ILE A 76 -1.30 4.12 4.01
CA ILE A 76 -1.48 2.67 4.12
C ILE A 76 -2.86 2.41 4.69
N GLU A 77 -3.64 1.61 3.98
CA GLU A 77 -4.90 1.06 4.46
C GLU A 77 -4.68 -0.37 4.94
N ALA A 78 -4.95 -0.62 6.22
CA ALA A 78 -4.98 -1.97 6.79
C ALA A 78 -6.35 -2.60 6.49
N GLN A 79 -6.41 -3.39 5.43
CA GLN A 79 -7.68 -3.88 4.87
C GLN A 79 -7.53 -5.35 4.46
N SER A 80 -8.47 -6.19 4.90
CA SER A 80 -8.53 -7.58 4.40
C SER A 80 -8.79 -7.61 2.89
N ILE A 81 -8.29 -8.63 2.19
CA ILE A 81 -8.56 -8.82 0.76
C ILE A 81 -10.07 -8.88 0.46
N GLY A 82 -10.85 -9.50 1.36
CA GLY A 82 -12.30 -9.57 1.23
C GLY A 82 -13.00 -8.21 1.37
N GLY A 83 -12.49 -7.33 2.23
CA GLY A 83 -12.93 -5.94 2.32
C GLY A 83 -12.61 -5.17 1.03
N HIS A 84 -11.38 -5.30 0.55
CA HIS A 84 -10.90 -4.60 -0.65
C HIS A 84 -11.73 -4.95 -1.90
N LEU A 85 -12.02 -6.23 -2.12
CA LEU A 85 -12.84 -6.67 -3.26
C LEU A 85 -14.28 -6.13 -3.19
N ARG A 86 -14.85 -5.99 -2.00
CA ARG A 86 -16.20 -5.43 -1.82
C ARG A 86 -16.23 -3.94 -2.13
N ASP A 87 -15.23 -3.19 -1.70
CA ASP A 87 -15.17 -1.76 -1.95
C ASP A 87 -14.94 -1.46 -3.44
N ARG A 88 -14.08 -2.22 -4.12
CA ARG A 88 -13.93 -2.12 -5.58
C ARG A 88 -15.21 -2.44 -6.35
N ALA A 89 -15.94 -3.48 -5.94
CA ALA A 89 -17.20 -3.84 -6.59
C ALA A 89 -18.26 -2.73 -6.43
N ARG A 90 -18.30 -2.04 -5.29
CA ARG A 90 -19.20 -0.89 -5.06
C ARG A 90 -18.85 0.29 -5.95
N GLN A 91 -17.57 0.67 -6.02
CA GLN A 91 -17.12 1.77 -6.87
C GLN A 91 -17.49 1.57 -8.35
N GLN A 92 -17.32 0.36 -8.87
CA GLN A 92 -17.69 0.02 -10.26
C GLN A 92 -19.20 0.10 -10.51
N GLN A 93 -20.03 -0.22 -9.50
CA GLN A 93 -21.49 -0.11 -9.63
C GLN A 93 -21.95 1.35 -9.62
N ASP A 94 -21.37 2.18 -8.76
CA ASP A 94 -21.69 3.61 -8.69
C ASP A 94 -21.27 4.34 -9.98
N GLU A 95 -20.09 4.02 -10.54
CA GLU A 95 -19.65 4.57 -11.83
C GLU A 95 -20.52 4.13 -13.01
N ALA A 96 -21.11 2.93 -12.93
CA ALA A 96 -22.00 2.40 -13.97
C ALA A 96 -23.44 2.93 -13.88
N ASN A 97 -23.81 3.64 -12.81
CA ASN A 97 -25.15 4.17 -12.57
C ASN A 97 -25.12 5.63 -12.08
N PRO A 98 -24.79 6.59 -12.97
CA PRO A 98 -24.59 8.01 -12.64
C PRO A 98 -25.88 8.77 -12.29
#